data_AF-A0A660Y818-F1
#
_entry.id   AF-A0A660Y818-F1
#
_cell.length_a   1.000
_cell.length_b   1.000
_cell.length_c   1.000
_cell.angle_alpha   90.00
_cell.angle_beta   90.00
_cell.angle_gamma   90.00
#
_symmetry.space_group_name_H-M   'P 1'
#
loop_
_entity.id
_entity.type
_entity.pdbx_description
1 polymer ?
#
loop_
_entity_poly.entity_id
_entity_poly.type
_entity_poly.pdbx_seq_one_letter_code
_entity_poly.pdbx_strand_id
1 'polypeptide(L)' 'GKGTGLGLSIAHSIVVEKHHGTLVAQSEIGKGTTFTITLPV' A
#
# COMPACT_ATOMS: atom_id res chain seq x y z
N GLY A 1 -8.75 -3.47 -19.64
CA GLY A 1 -8.51 -2.13 -19.06
C GLY A 1 -7.03 -2.00 -18.77
N LYS A 2 -6.37 -0.91 -19.21
CA LYS A 2 -4.95 -0.68 -18.96
C LYS A 2 -4.80 -0.19 -17.51
N GLY A 3 -4.39 -1.07 -16.60
CA GLY A 3 -3.99 -0.66 -15.25
C GLY A 3 -2.74 0.21 -15.37
N THR A 4 -2.84 1.49 -15.01
CA THR A 4 -1.73 2.45 -15.11
C THR A 4 -0.65 2.25 -14.04
N GLY A 5 -0.85 1.29 -13.12
CA GLY A 5 0.05 1.06 -11.99
C GLY A 5 -0.02 2.12 -10.89
N LEU A 6 -0.91 3.11 -11.01
CA LEU A 6 -0.95 4.27 -10.11
C LEU A 6 -1.59 3.99 -8.74
N GLY A 7 -2.28 2.87 -8.56
CA GLY A 7 -3.03 2.60 -7.34
C GLY A 7 -2.15 2.58 -6.07
N LEU A 8 -0.99 1.91 -6.16
CA LEU A 8 -0.09 1.79 -5.01
C LEU A 8 0.65 3.10 -4.72
N SER A 9 1.02 3.87 -5.75
CA SER A 9 1.67 5.17 -5.55
C SER A 9 0.72 6.16 -4.91
N ILE A 10 -0.55 6.19 -5.33
CA ILE A 10 -1.58 7.03 -4.69
C ILE A 10 -1.79 6.61 -3.23
N ALA A 11 -1.89 5.31 -2.95
CA ALA A 11 -2.04 4.81 -1.58
C ALA A 11 -0.84 5.18 -0.70
N HIS A 12 0.39 5.09 -1.22
CA HIS A 12 1.60 5.49 -0.52
C HIS A 12 1.59 6.99 -0.18
N SER A 13 1.28 7.85 -1.15
CA SER A 13 1.20 9.30 -0.91
C SER A 13 0.13 9.67 0.11
N ILE A 14 -1.01 8.96 0.12
CA ILE A 14 -2.04 9.21 1.13
C ILE A 14 -1.57 8.73 2.50
N VAL A 15 -1.19 7.46 2.65
CA VAL A 15 -0.93 6.86 3.96
C VAL A 15 0.37 7.38 4.57
N VAL A 16 1.47 7.36 3.81
CA VAL A 16 2.81 7.65 4.32
C VAL A 16 3.08 9.15 4.29
N GLU A 17 2.91 9.80 3.14
CA GLU A 17 3.31 11.20 2.99
C GLU A 17 2.32 12.16 3.67
N LYS A 18 1.01 11.95 3.49
CA LYS A 18 -0.01 12.87 4.04
C LYS A 18 -0.36 12.57 5.49
N HIS A 19 -0.52 11.29 5.85
CA HIS A 19 -0.98 10.90 7.20
C HIS A 19 0.14 10.41 8.12
N HIS A 20 1.39 10.39 7.65
CA HIS A 20 2.54 9.91 8.44
C HIS A 20 2.34 8.50 9.00
N GLY A 21 1.55 7.69 8.31
CA GLY A 21 1.32 6.28 8.60
C GLY A 21 2.33 5.37 7.92
N THR A 22 2.05 4.07 7.91
CA THR A 22 2.89 3.07 7.25
C THR A 22 2.06 2.19 6.32
N LEU A 23 2.67 1.77 5.22
CA LEU A 23 2.12 0.82 4.26
C LEU A 23 3.16 -0.26 3.98
N VAL A 24 2.87 -1.51 4.35
CA VAL A 24 3.80 -2.64 4.22
C VAL A 24 3.15 -3.72 3.37
N ALA A 25 3.91 -4.31 2.44
CA ALA A 25 3.48 -5.43 1.62
C ALA A 25 4.26 -6.69 1.98
N GLN A 26 3.55 -7.78 2.24
CA GLN A 26 4.12 -9.11 2.42
C GLN A 26 3.51 -10.04 1.38
N SER A 27 4.36 -10.74 0.62
CA SER A 27 3.91 -11.68 -0.40
C SER A 27 4.64 -13.00 -0.23
N GLU A 28 3.91 -14.09 -0.45
CA GLU A 28 4.49 -15.43 -0.54
C GLU A 28 3.92 -16.13 -1.78
N ILE A 29 4.82 -16.71 -2.58
CA ILE A 29 4.47 -17.40 -3.83
C ILE A 29 3.48 -18.52 -3.51
N GLY A 30 2.35 -18.52 -4.22
CA GLY A 30 1.29 -19.52 -4.01
C GLY A 30 0.38 -19.27 -2.80
N LYS A 31 0.67 -18.27 -1.94
CA LYS A 31 -0.21 -17.85 -0.83
C LYS A 31 -0.83 -16.47 -1.00
N GLY A 32 -0.29 -15.67 -1.92
CA GLY A 32 -0.81 -14.35 -2.27
C GLY A 32 -0.05 -13.23 -1.57
N THR A 33 -0.68 -12.06 -1.51
CA THR A 33 -0.07 -10.83 -1.01
C THR A 33 -1.00 -10.15 -0.01
N THR A 34 -0.45 -9.74 1.13
CA THR A 34 -1.12 -8.95 2.15
C THR A 34 -0.50 -7.56 2.19
N PHE A 35 -1.36 -6.53 2.24
CA PHE A 35 -0.95 -5.15 2.47
C PHE A 35 -1.46 -4.70 3.83
N THR A 36 -0.57 -4.21 4.69
CA THR A 36 -0.89 -3.72 6.04
C THR A 36 -0.75 -2.20 6.05
N ILE A 37 -1.78 -1.51 6.55
CA ILE A 37 -1.81 -0.04 6.65
C ILE A 37 -1.96 0.32 8.13
N THR A 38 -1.09 1.19 8.64
CA THR A 38 -1.17 1.73 10.00
C THR A 38 -1.23 3.26 9.93
N LEU A 39 -2.11 3.87 10.73
CA LEU A 39 -2.23 5.31 10.85
C LEU A 39 -1.93 5.75 12.30
N PRO A 40 -1.29 6.93 12.51
CA PRO A 40 -1.15 7.53 13.83
C PRO A 40 -2.52 7.88 14.44
N VAL A 41 -2.62 7.87 15.76
CA VAL A 41 -3.82 8.25 16.53
C VAL A 41 -3.85 9.72 16.93
#